data_AF-A0A0F9V3M7-F1
#
_entry.id   AF-A0A0F9V3M7-F1
#
_cell.length_a   1.000
_cell.length_b   1.000
_cell.length_c   1.000
_cell.angle_alpha   90.00
_cell.angle_beta   90.00
_cell.angle_gamma   90.00
#
_symmetry.space_group_name_H-M   'P 1'
#
loop_
_entity.id
_entity.type
_entity.pdbx_description
1 polymer ?
#
loop_
_entity_poly.entity_id
_entity_poly.type
_entity_poly.pdbx_seq_one_letter_code
_entity_poly.pdbx_strand_id
1 'polypeptide(L)'
;MALEGLFDHSDDPTGKILVSNLGPSLGPAVMQKVAEVNYKELPDSAFALVVAGKGETLRKFACINPETTLASLVYFAASTGHIPTALAKTAAVNLSEACKSFGLKVPSMISEFNADEDTLNVVVRDKNDYSLDDLSGYLLKEASVPKNFAYKEEGLFSTSTKEAATSSIKEFEKMAHTLSPDNKREVAKELSTRCQAWGVSPSEFISKHASNQRSEENLNVGINLRLTRLNDIEENEPHREALHKLASAVNDLEDSEIVDAFKEIDRRAGFDYKYTQVPDPFQSVFGLAKEAGFTFLHGNDRVTGDQLGILAENPTVLKNNFTEEFVSAFKSDPVTIFESLPLPQKLVLCRVANDIGTSNATPA
;
A
#
# COMPACT_ATOMS: atom_id res chain seq x y z
N MET A 1 2.84 17.65 -30.89
CA MET A 1 3.24 16.38 -31.56
C MET A 1 2.06 15.42 -31.68
N ALA A 2 1.52 15.20 -32.87
CA ALA A 2 0.51 14.15 -33.10
C ALA A 2 1.14 12.76 -32.85
N LEU A 3 0.37 11.80 -32.34
CA LEU A 3 0.77 10.39 -32.23
C LEU A 3 0.85 9.74 -33.63
N GLU A 4 1.54 10.40 -34.56
CA GLU A 4 1.82 9.93 -35.91
C GLU A 4 2.67 8.67 -35.80
N GLY A 5 2.06 7.51 -36.07
CA GLY A 5 2.73 6.22 -35.95
C GLY A 5 2.06 5.24 -34.99
N LEU A 6 1.11 5.69 -34.16
CA LEU A 6 0.31 4.81 -33.32
C LEU A 6 -0.88 4.27 -34.13
N PHE A 7 -0.68 3.11 -34.74
CA PHE A 7 -1.66 2.46 -35.59
C PHE A 7 -2.30 1.26 -34.90
N ASP A 8 -3.60 1.09 -35.10
CA ASP A 8 -4.29 -0.16 -34.81
C ASP A 8 -5.17 -0.61 -35.99
N HIS A 9 -5.97 -1.65 -35.77
CA HIS A 9 -6.85 -2.20 -36.80
C HIS A 9 -7.86 -1.19 -37.34
N SER A 10 -8.22 -0.15 -36.58
CA SER A 10 -9.14 0.89 -37.04
C SER A 10 -8.49 1.81 -38.09
N ASP A 11 -7.16 1.87 -38.08
CA ASP A 11 -6.36 2.63 -39.04
C ASP A 11 -5.91 1.80 -40.26
N ASP A 12 -6.09 0.48 -40.22
CA ASP A 12 -5.80 -0.45 -41.34
C ASP A 12 -7.08 -1.21 -41.75
N PRO A 13 -7.99 -0.56 -42.49
CA PRO A 13 -9.25 -1.18 -42.93
C PRO A 13 -9.03 -2.37 -43.86
N THR A 14 -7.85 -2.49 -44.45
CA THR A 14 -7.48 -3.63 -45.31
C THR A 14 -6.93 -4.82 -44.53
N GLY A 15 -6.59 -4.62 -43.26
CA GLY A 15 -5.91 -5.62 -42.42
C GLY A 15 -4.57 -6.08 -42.99
N LYS A 16 -3.91 -5.26 -43.82
CA LYS A 16 -2.66 -5.62 -44.49
C LYS A 16 -1.59 -6.04 -43.49
N ILE A 17 -1.50 -5.34 -42.36
CA ILE A 17 -0.54 -5.62 -41.29
C ILE A 17 -0.88 -6.97 -40.63
N LEU A 18 -2.16 -7.26 -40.38
CA LEU A 18 -2.57 -8.54 -39.83
C LEU A 18 -2.33 -9.71 -40.79
N VAL A 19 -2.66 -9.54 -42.08
CA VAL A 19 -2.46 -10.57 -43.09
C VAL A 19 -0.98 -10.86 -43.31
N SER A 20 -0.11 -9.83 -43.29
CA SER A 20 1.33 -10.04 -43.46
C SER A 20 1.98 -10.75 -42.28
N ASN A 21 1.46 -10.56 -41.05
CA ASN A 21 2.04 -11.14 -39.83
C ASN A 21 1.41 -12.48 -39.42
N LEU A 22 0.10 -12.66 -39.61
CA LEU A 22 -0.63 -13.88 -39.24
C LEU A 22 -0.83 -14.86 -40.41
N GLY A 23 -0.52 -14.42 -41.64
CA GLY A 23 -0.66 -15.21 -42.85
C GLY A 23 -2.07 -15.17 -43.47
N PRO A 24 -2.21 -15.74 -44.69
CA PRO A 24 -3.41 -15.55 -45.52
C PRO A 24 -4.66 -16.27 -45.03
N SER A 25 -4.54 -17.18 -44.07
CA SER A 25 -5.69 -17.90 -43.49
C SER A 25 -6.13 -17.29 -42.16
N LEU A 26 -5.20 -17.09 -41.22
CA LEU A 26 -5.53 -16.59 -39.89
C LEU A 26 -5.79 -15.07 -39.86
N GLY A 27 -5.05 -14.29 -40.65
CA GLY A 27 -5.21 -12.84 -40.73
C GLY A 27 -6.64 -12.40 -41.10
N PRO A 28 -7.22 -12.91 -42.21
CA PRO A 28 -8.59 -12.58 -42.59
C PRO A 28 -9.65 -13.03 -41.58
N ALA A 29 -9.46 -14.19 -40.94
CA ALA A 29 -10.38 -14.69 -39.92
C ALA A 29 -10.41 -13.78 -38.68
N VAL A 30 -9.23 -13.33 -38.23
CA VAL A 30 -9.12 -12.36 -37.13
C VAL A 30 -9.72 -11.01 -37.53
N MET A 31 -9.45 -10.53 -38.75
CA MET A 31 -10.03 -9.28 -39.25
C MET A 31 -11.56 -9.30 -39.28
N GLN A 32 -12.16 -10.41 -39.70
CA GLN A 32 -13.61 -10.55 -39.70
C GLN A 32 -14.18 -10.37 -38.29
N LYS A 33 -13.55 -10.97 -37.28
CA LYS A 33 -13.97 -10.86 -35.87
C LYS A 33 -13.75 -9.48 -35.27
N VAL A 34 -12.65 -8.83 -35.63
CA VAL A 34 -12.38 -7.43 -35.26
C VAL A 34 -13.45 -6.50 -35.85
N ALA A 35 -13.85 -6.71 -37.11
CA ALA A 35 -14.86 -5.88 -37.78
C ALA A 35 -16.28 -6.02 -37.21
N GLU A 36 -16.59 -7.10 -36.49
CA GLU A 36 -17.89 -7.32 -35.82
C GLU A 36 -18.07 -6.43 -34.57
N VAL A 37 -17.00 -5.81 -34.06
CA VAL A 37 -17.01 -5.08 -32.78
C VAL A 37 -17.35 -3.60 -32.97
N ASN A 38 -18.30 -3.09 -32.17
CA ASN A 38 -18.62 -1.67 -32.13
C ASN A 38 -17.74 -0.92 -31.10
N TYR A 39 -16.55 -0.50 -31.52
CA TYR A 39 -15.56 0.14 -30.63
C TYR A 39 -16.00 1.45 -29.98
N LYS A 40 -17.00 2.15 -30.54
CA LYS A 40 -17.46 3.44 -30.02
C LYS A 40 -18.26 3.30 -28.72
N GLU A 41 -18.86 2.14 -28.49
CA GLU A 41 -19.73 1.88 -27.33
C GLU A 41 -19.01 1.17 -26.18
N LEU A 42 -17.74 0.83 -26.37
CA LEU A 42 -16.97 0.10 -25.38
C LEU A 42 -16.43 1.03 -24.29
N PRO A 43 -16.34 0.54 -23.03
CA PRO A 43 -15.71 1.28 -21.95
C PRO A 43 -14.20 1.40 -22.16
N ASP A 44 -13.57 2.39 -21.52
CA ASP A 44 -12.12 2.61 -21.57
C ASP A 44 -11.31 1.38 -21.10
N SER A 45 -11.86 0.60 -20.16
CA SER A 45 -11.23 -0.65 -19.67
C SER A 45 -11.15 -1.76 -20.72
N ALA A 46 -11.81 -1.62 -21.87
CA ALA A 46 -11.72 -2.57 -22.97
C ALA A 46 -10.49 -2.36 -23.86
N PHE A 47 -9.62 -1.39 -23.55
CA PHE A 47 -8.47 -1.01 -24.35
C PHE A 47 -7.20 -1.05 -23.51
N ALA A 48 -6.11 -1.56 -24.09
CA ALA A 48 -4.83 -1.59 -23.38
C ALA A 48 -4.19 -0.21 -23.27
N LEU A 49 -4.55 0.73 -24.14
CA LEU A 49 -4.06 2.11 -24.08
C LEU A 49 -5.19 3.11 -24.26
N VAL A 50 -5.36 3.98 -23.26
CA VAL A 50 -6.31 5.10 -23.30
C VAL A 50 -5.56 6.38 -22.96
N VAL A 51 -5.54 7.33 -23.89
CA VAL A 51 -4.88 8.63 -23.74
C VAL A 51 -5.95 9.71 -23.80
N ALA A 52 -6.13 10.48 -22.72
CA ALA A 52 -7.07 11.59 -22.68
C ALA A 52 -6.31 12.92 -22.89
N GLY A 53 -6.61 13.61 -23.99
CA GLY A 53 -6.12 14.95 -24.30
C GLY A 53 -7.25 15.95 -24.42
N LYS A 54 -6.95 17.17 -24.88
CA LYS A 54 -7.82 18.37 -25.08
C LYS A 54 -9.27 18.11 -25.53
N GLY A 55 -10.10 17.52 -24.67
CA GLY A 55 -11.49 17.12 -24.98
C GLY A 55 -11.63 15.84 -25.81
N GLU A 56 -10.54 15.14 -26.14
CA GLU A 56 -10.57 13.91 -26.95
C GLU A 56 -9.95 12.74 -26.19
N THR A 57 -10.51 11.54 -26.39
CA THR A 57 -9.98 10.30 -25.82
C THR A 57 -9.55 9.39 -26.96
N LEU A 58 -8.25 9.13 -27.03
CA LEU A 58 -7.69 8.15 -27.94
C LEU A 58 -7.70 6.78 -27.26
N ARG A 59 -8.35 5.80 -27.90
CA ARG A 59 -8.41 4.42 -27.45
C ARG A 59 -7.68 3.56 -28.46
N LYS A 60 -6.72 2.75 -28.01
CA LYS A 60 -5.91 1.87 -28.85
C LYS A 60 -5.78 0.49 -28.21
N PHE A 61 -5.61 -0.51 -29.06
CA PHE A 61 -5.34 -1.89 -28.66
C PHE A 61 -6.48 -2.53 -27.83
N ALA A 62 -7.63 -2.77 -28.47
CA ALA A 62 -8.77 -3.40 -27.84
C ALA A 62 -8.47 -4.83 -27.33
N CYS A 63 -8.98 -5.15 -26.13
CA CYS A 63 -8.72 -6.37 -25.36
C CYS A 63 -10.03 -7.03 -24.89
N ILE A 64 -10.96 -7.29 -25.82
CA ILE A 64 -12.34 -7.70 -25.50
C ILE A 64 -12.51 -9.22 -25.56
N ASN A 65 -11.80 -9.84 -26.50
CA ASN A 65 -11.84 -11.27 -26.78
C ASN A 65 -10.46 -11.72 -27.33
N PRO A 66 -10.24 -13.03 -27.52
CA PRO A 66 -8.96 -13.53 -28.00
C PRO A 66 -8.53 -12.94 -29.36
N GLU A 67 -9.46 -12.74 -30.30
CA GLU A 67 -9.16 -12.26 -31.65
C GLU A 67 -8.77 -10.77 -31.66
N THR A 68 -9.49 -9.93 -30.92
CA THR A 68 -9.16 -8.51 -30.78
C THR A 68 -7.85 -8.32 -30.02
N THR A 69 -7.59 -9.12 -28.99
CA THR A 69 -6.33 -9.11 -28.25
C THR A 69 -5.17 -9.52 -29.17
N LEU A 70 -5.34 -10.60 -29.93
CA LEU A 70 -4.34 -11.05 -30.90
C LEU A 70 -4.06 -10.01 -31.98
N ALA A 71 -5.11 -9.35 -32.49
CA ALA A 71 -4.93 -8.25 -33.43
C ALA A 71 -4.13 -7.09 -32.81
N SER A 72 -4.52 -6.68 -31.60
CA SER A 72 -3.87 -5.62 -30.85
C SER A 72 -2.40 -5.90 -30.58
N LEU A 73 -2.02 -7.15 -30.30
CA LEU A 73 -0.61 -7.57 -30.17
C LEU A 73 0.20 -7.30 -31.45
N VAL A 74 -0.35 -7.65 -32.62
CA VAL A 74 0.33 -7.45 -33.91
C VAL A 74 0.50 -5.96 -34.23
N TYR A 75 -0.52 -5.14 -33.97
CA TYR A 75 -0.43 -3.70 -34.19
C TYR A 75 0.49 -3.01 -33.18
N PHE A 76 0.46 -3.44 -31.92
CA PHE A 76 1.40 -2.97 -30.91
C PHE A 76 2.84 -3.25 -31.34
N ALA A 77 3.11 -4.49 -31.77
CA ALA A 77 4.40 -4.92 -32.29
C ALA A 77 4.90 -4.07 -33.47
N ALA A 78 4.00 -3.73 -34.40
CA ALA A 78 4.32 -2.87 -35.54
C ALA A 78 4.54 -1.39 -35.16
N SER A 79 4.00 -0.96 -34.02
CA SER A 79 4.02 0.44 -33.58
C SER A 79 5.04 0.74 -32.49
N THR A 80 5.71 -0.26 -31.89
CA THR A 80 6.61 -0.08 -30.73
C THR A 80 7.72 0.94 -30.94
N GLY A 81 8.21 1.13 -32.18
CA GLY A 81 9.22 2.14 -32.52
C GLY A 81 8.71 3.58 -32.65
N HIS A 82 7.39 3.77 -32.62
CA HIS A 82 6.73 5.08 -32.83
C HIS A 82 5.93 5.55 -31.62
N ILE A 83 5.79 4.71 -30.58
CA ILE A 83 5.06 5.03 -29.36
C ILE A 83 6.05 5.48 -28.29
N PRO A 84 5.78 6.57 -27.55
CA PRO A 84 6.57 6.94 -26.38
C PRO A 84 6.69 5.76 -25.40
N THR A 85 7.90 5.50 -24.90
CA THR A 85 8.19 4.32 -24.06
C THR A 85 7.22 4.14 -22.89
N ALA A 86 6.79 5.23 -22.25
CA ALA A 86 5.81 5.18 -21.16
C ALA A 86 4.46 4.59 -21.61
N LEU A 87 3.93 5.05 -22.75
CA LEU A 87 2.66 4.53 -23.30
C LEU A 87 2.83 3.09 -23.80
N ALA A 88 4.00 2.75 -24.35
CA ALA A 88 4.31 1.40 -24.77
C ALA A 88 4.34 0.41 -23.60
N LYS A 89 4.93 0.81 -22.45
CA LYS A 89 4.90 0.03 -21.21
C LYS A 89 3.47 -0.20 -20.71
N THR A 90 2.66 0.85 -20.60
CA THR A 90 1.25 0.71 -20.18
C THR A 90 0.47 -0.24 -21.09
N ALA A 91 0.59 -0.07 -22.41
CA ALA A 91 -0.05 -0.96 -23.37
C ALA A 91 0.44 -2.41 -23.26
N ALA A 92 1.74 -2.62 -23.06
CA ALA A 92 2.36 -3.94 -22.91
C ALA A 92 1.87 -4.69 -21.66
N VAL A 93 1.76 -4.01 -20.52
CA VAL A 93 1.23 -4.59 -19.27
C VAL A 93 -0.21 -5.06 -19.50
N ASN A 94 -1.07 -4.16 -19.97
CA ASN A 94 -2.49 -4.45 -20.18
C ASN A 94 -2.71 -5.54 -21.26
N LEU A 95 -1.94 -5.53 -22.35
CA LEU A 95 -1.97 -6.60 -23.36
C LEU A 95 -1.49 -7.94 -22.79
N SER A 96 -0.48 -7.93 -21.91
CA SER A 96 0.00 -9.14 -21.26
C SER A 96 -1.06 -9.73 -20.33
N GLU A 97 -1.80 -8.91 -19.59
CA GLU A 97 -2.92 -9.36 -18.76
C GLU A 97 -4.05 -9.95 -19.61
N ALA A 98 -4.45 -9.25 -20.68
CA ALA A 98 -5.46 -9.74 -21.61
C ALA A 98 -5.07 -11.07 -22.26
N CYS A 99 -3.80 -11.26 -22.61
CA CYS A 99 -3.31 -12.54 -23.13
C CYS A 99 -3.50 -13.65 -22.10
N LYS A 100 -3.12 -13.43 -20.84
CA LYS A 100 -3.28 -14.40 -19.75
C LYS A 100 -4.75 -14.75 -19.54
N SER A 101 -5.66 -13.77 -19.53
CA SER A 101 -7.10 -14.01 -19.32
C SER A 101 -7.74 -14.81 -20.45
N PHE A 102 -7.27 -14.66 -21.68
CA PHE A 102 -7.78 -15.39 -22.85
C PHE A 102 -7.00 -16.69 -23.17
N GLY A 103 -6.02 -17.07 -22.35
CA GLY A 103 -5.19 -18.25 -22.60
C GLY A 103 -4.27 -18.12 -23.82
N LEU A 104 -3.97 -16.90 -24.25
CA LEU A 104 -3.00 -16.62 -25.32
C LEU A 104 -1.58 -16.64 -24.76
N LYS A 105 -0.63 -17.10 -25.58
CA LYS A 105 0.80 -17.02 -25.24
C LYS A 105 1.27 -15.57 -25.33
N VAL A 106 1.78 -15.03 -24.23
CA VAL A 106 2.38 -13.69 -24.18
C VAL A 106 3.66 -13.67 -25.05
N PRO A 107 3.77 -12.80 -26.07
CA PRO A 107 4.98 -12.66 -26.88
C PRO A 107 6.16 -12.10 -26.08
N SER A 108 7.38 -12.58 -26.35
CA SER A 108 8.59 -12.13 -25.63
C SER A 108 8.86 -10.63 -25.79
N MET A 109 8.51 -10.06 -26.93
CA MET A 109 8.67 -8.62 -27.18
C MET A 109 7.87 -7.73 -26.22
N ILE A 110 6.77 -8.24 -25.66
CA ILE A 110 5.97 -7.51 -24.65
C ILE A 110 6.56 -7.70 -23.26
N SER A 111 7.12 -8.88 -22.97
CA SER A 111 7.80 -9.10 -21.70
C SER A 111 9.03 -8.21 -21.50
N GLU A 112 9.65 -7.71 -22.57
CA GLU A 112 10.74 -6.71 -22.50
C GLU A 112 10.28 -5.35 -21.95
N PHE A 113 9.00 -5.00 -22.11
CA PHE A 113 8.42 -3.78 -21.54
C PHE A 113 7.94 -3.95 -20.09
N ASN A 114 7.72 -5.21 -19.67
CA ASN A 114 7.22 -5.56 -18.33
C ASN A 114 8.35 -5.76 -17.30
N ALA A 115 9.59 -5.38 -17.62
CA ALA A 115 10.73 -5.60 -16.73
C ALA A 115 10.72 -4.74 -15.44
N ASP A 116 9.80 -3.78 -15.34
CA ASP A 116 9.50 -3.02 -14.13
C ASP A 116 8.00 -3.21 -13.82
N GLU A 117 7.66 -4.01 -12.81
CA GLU A 117 6.26 -4.37 -12.45
C GLU A 117 5.41 -3.19 -11.91
N ASP A 118 5.99 -1.99 -11.76
CA ASP A 118 5.41 -0.81 -11.06
C ASP A 118 4.61 0.15 -11.97
N THR A 119 4.14 -0.26 -13.15
CA THR A 119 3.30 0.59 -14.02
C THR A 119 1.91 0.00 -14.25
N LEU A 120 1.01 0.18 -13.29
CA LEU A 120 -0.42 -0.09 -13.46
C LEU A 120 -1.21 1.17 -13.84
N ASN A 121 -1.96 1.08 -14.93
CA ASN A 121 -3.09 1.93 -15.33
C ASN A 121 -3.01 3.43 -15.04
N VAL A 122 -1.98 4.12 -15.56
CA VAL A 122 -2.04 5.56 -15.70
C VAL A 122 -3.01 5.90 -16.83
N VAL A 123 -4.25 6.26 -16.48
CA VAL A 123 -5.03 7.12 -17.37
C VAL A 123 -4.26 8.44 -17.40
N VAL A 124 -3.52 8.69 -18.47
CA VAL A 124 -2.83 9.97 -18.66
C VAL A 124 -3.92 11.02 -18.86
N ARG A 125 -4.37 11.61 -17.75
CA ARG A 125 -5.30 12.74 -17.71
C ARG A 125 -4.45 13.98 -17.61
N ASP A 126 -4.27 14.65 -18.73
CA ASP A 126 -3.59 15.92 -18.77
C ASP A 126 -4.45 16.97 -18.05
N LYS A 127 -4.09 17.31 -16.80
CA LYS A 127 -4.85 18.27 -15.97
C LYS A 127 -4.33 19.70 -16.07
N ASN A 128 -3.25 19.95 -16.82
CA ASN A 128 -2.72 21.29 -17.02
C ASN A 128 -2.61 21.59 -18.51
N ASP A 129 -3.06 22.77 -18.89
CA ASP A 129 -3.18 23.31 -20.25
C ASP A 129 -1.81 23.54 -20.92
N TYR A 130 -1.02 22.48 -21.12
CA TYR A 130 0.25 22.52 -21.84
C TYR A 130 0.06 22.03 -23.28
N SER A 131 0.75 22.69 -24.21
CA SER A 131 0.78 22.30 -25.61
C SER A 131 1.54 20.97 -25.77
N LEU A 132 1.03 20.07 -26.60
CA LEU A 132 1.65 18.80 -27.03
C LEU A 132 3.03 18.97 -27.71
N ASP A 133 3.53 20.20 -27.85
CA ASP A 133 4.85 20.53 -28.38
C ASP A 133 5.95 20.60 -27.29
N ASP A 134 5.57 20.70 -26.01
CA ASP A 134 6.50 20.71 -24.85
C ASP A 134 7.03 19.32 -24.45
N LEU A 135 6.54 18.24 -25.06
CA LEU A 135 7.01 16.87 -24.82
C LEU A 135 8.42 16.59 -25.38
N SER A 136 8.95 17.49 -26.23
CA SER A 136 10.33 17.39 -26.74
C SER A 136 11.39 17.73 -25.68
N GLY A 137 11.03 18.42 -24.59
CA GLY A 137 11.91 18.73 -23.46
C GLY A 137 12.05 17.62 -22.41
N TYR A 138 11.29 16.52 -22.54
CA TYR A 138 11.31 15.37 -21.63
C TYR A 138 12.26 14.24 -22.08
N LEU A 139 13.09 14.50 -23.09
CA LEU A 139 14.18 13.60 -23.48
C LEU A 139 15.31 13.65 -22.44
N LEU A 140 15.40 12.58 -21.65
CA LEU A 140 16.55 12.19 -20.83
C LEU A 140 17.02 13.21 -19.78
N LYS A 141 16.24 13.33 -18.71
CA LYS A 141 16.82 13.00 -17.41
C LYS A 141 16.20 11.69 -16.99
N GLU A 142 17.03 10.70 -16.65
CA GLU A 142 16.59 9.68 -15.72
C GLU A 142 15.92 10.43 -14.57
N ALA A 143 14.58 10.36 -14.51
CA ALA A 143 13.87 10.88 -13.36
C ALA A 143 14.32 9.98 -12.23
N SER A 144 15.34 10.41 -11.49
CA SER A 144 15.70 9.78 -10.24
C SER A 144 14.38 9.71 -9.48
N VAL A 145 13.90 8.49 -9.22
CA VAL A 145 12.76 8.23 -8.32
C VAL A 145 12.89 9.27 -7.22
N PRO A 146 11.92 10.20 -7.08
CA PRO A 146 12.15 11.35 -6.23
C PRO A 146 12.39 10.78 -4.84
N LYS A 147 13.65 10.85 -4.39
CA LYS A 147 14.18 10.07 -3.26
C LYS A 147 13.50 10.39 -1.93
N ASN A 148 12.51 11.27 -1.95
CA ASN A 148 11.92 11.96 -0.82
C ASN A 148 10.39 11.88 -0.85
N PHE A 149 9.80 10.79 -1.33
CA PHE A 149 8.36 10.52 -1.24
C PHE A 149 8.12 9.11 -0.71
N ALA A 150 7.08 8.95 0.11
CA ALA A 150 6.72 7.67 0.69
C ALA A 150 5.84 6.80 -0.20
N TYR A 151 5.11 7.40 -1.16
CA TYR A 151 4.41 6.68 -2.22
C TYR A 151 4.98 7.12 -3.56
N LYS A 152 6.00 6.40 -4.03
CA LYS A 152 6.88 6.85 -5.12
C LYS A 152 6.16 6.90 -6.48
N GLU A 153 5.32 5.91 -6.76
CA GLU A 153 4.57 5.81 -8.01
C GLU A 153 3.65 7.02 -8.23
N GLU A 154 2.91 7.40 -7.20
CA GLU A 154 1.94 8.50 -7.24
C GLU A 154 2.56 9.87 -6.88
N GLY A 155 3.84 9.90 -6.46
CA GLY A 155 4.50 11.11 -5.99
C GLY A 155 3.83 11.72 -4.76
N LEU A 156 3.26 10.89 -3.87
CA LEU A 156 2.54 11.33 -2.67
C LEU A 156 3.38 11.21 -1.40
N PHE A 157 3.03 12.01 -0.40
CA PHE A 157 3.64 12.04 0.93
C PHE A 157 5.12 12.42 0.90
N SER A 158 5.39 13.72 0.65
CA SER A 158 6.74 14.25 0.65
C SER A 158 7.44 14.05 2.01
N THR A 159 8.67 13.57 1.97
CA THR A 159 9.56 13.33 3.11
C THR A 159 10.89 14.06 2.97
N SER A 160 10.92 15.13 2.15
CA SER A 160 12.14 15.89 1.85
C SER A 160 12.67 16.71 3.02
N THR A 161 11.78 17.08 3.96
CA THR A 161 12.13 17.80 5.19
C THR A 161 11.38 17.22 6.39
N LYS A 162 11.77 17.63 7.60
CA LYS A 162 11.10 17.26 8.85
C LYS A 162 9.62 17.71 8.87
N GLU A 163 9.36 18.92 8.42
CA GLU A 163 8.02 19.51 8.35
C GLU A 163 7.16 18.79 7.31
N ALA A 164 7.75 18.47 6.15
CA ALA A 164 7.09 17.70 5.10
C ALA A 164 6.73 16.29 5.60
N ALA A 165 7.66 15.58 6.24
CA ALA A 165 7.38 14.26 6.84
C ALA A 165 6.24 14.34 7.87
N THR A 166 6.25 15.35 8.75
CA THR A 166 5.19 15.54 9.75
C THR A 166 3.82 15.82 9.11
N SER A 167 3.78 16.61 8.04
CA SER A 167 2.55 16.85 7.27
C SER A 167 2.07 15.59 6.58
N SER A 168 2.98 14.83 5.97
CA SER A 168 2.72 13.59 5.25
C SER A 168 2.16 12.50 6.16
N ILE A 169 2.57 12.41 7.42
CA ILE A 169 1.95 11.52 8.42
C ILE A 169 0.44 11.79 8.51
N LYS A 170 0.07 13.07 8.71
CA LYS A 170 -1.33 13.48 8.88
C LYS A 170 -2.16 13.27 7.63
N GLU A 171 -1.57 13.48 6.45
CA GLU A 171 -2.23 13.27 5.17
C GLU A 171 -2.44 11.78 4.90
N PHE A 172 -1.41 10.97 5.13
CA PHE A 172 -1.46 9.52 4.97
C PHE A 172 -2.55 8.90 5.84
N GLU A 173 -2.64 9.26 7.11
CA GLU A 173 -3.69 8.73 8.01
C GLU A 173 -5.11 9.05 7.53
N LYS A 174 -5.32 10.22 6.91
CA LYS A 174 -6.61 10.58 6.32
C LYS A 174 -6.91 9.74 5.08
N MET A 175 -5.91 9.43 4.26
CA MET A 175 -6.07 8.69 3.00
C MET A 175 -5.94 7.17 3.16
N ALA A 176 -5.44 6.67 4.29
CA ALA A 176 -5.09 5.26 4.43
C ALA A 176 -6.27 4.30 4.17
N HIS A 177 -7.51 4.74 4.37
CA HIS A 177 -8.70 3.95 4.10
C HIS A 177 -9.00 3.75 2.59
N THR A 178 -8.41 4.56 1.71
CA THR A 178 -8.57 4.43 0.24
C THR A 178 -7.45 3.61 -0.40
N LEU A 179 -6.40 3.28 0.36
CA LEU A 179 -5.26 2.52 -0.13
C LEU A 179 -5.48 1.01 0.07
N SER A 180 -4.93 0.21 -0.83
CA SER A 180 -4.82 -1.23 -0.62
C SER A 180 -3.97 -1.52 0.63
N PRO A 181 -4.14 -2.68 1.29
CA PRO A 181 -3.29 -3.06 2.42
C PRO A 181 -1.79 -3.03 2.09
N ASP A 182 -1.42 -3.43 0.87
CA ASP A 182 -0.04 -3.43 0.38
C ASP A 182 0.54 -2.02 0.31
N ASN A 183 -0.13 -1.12 -0.42
CA ASN A 183 0.33 0.26 -0.59
C ASN A 183 0.33 0.98 0.77
N LYS A 184 -0.66 0.72 1.62
CA LYS A 184 -0.69 1.26 2.98
C LYS A 184 0.55 0.83 3.79
N ARG A 185 0.92 -0.45 3.74
CA ARG A 185 2.12 -0.95 4.44
C ARG A 185 3.40 -0.35 3.88
N GLU A 186 3.53 -0.28 2.56
CA GLU A 186 4.70 0.29 1.91
C GLU A 186 4.92 1.76 2.32
N VAL A 187 3.87 2.57 2.20
CA VAL A 187 3.91 3.99 2.59
C VAL A 187 4.23 4.14 4.07
N ALA A 188 3.64 3.31 4.94
CA ALA A 188 3.95 3.33 6.36
C ALA A 188 5.43 3.00 6.65
N LYS A 189 6.01 2.01 5.96
CA LYS A 189 7.44 1.64 6.12
C LYS A 189 8.36 2.78 5.70
N GLU A 190 8.12 3.40 4.56
CA GLU A 190 8.96 4.52 4.09
C GLU A 190 8.79 5.75 4.99
N LEU A 191 7.55 6.11 5.38
CA LEU A 191 7.32 7.20 6.34
C LEU A 191 8.01 6.93 7.67
N SER A 192 7.90 5.72 8.23
CA SER A 192 8.57 5.36 9.50
C SER A 192 10.08 5.53 9.41
N THR A 193 10.70 5.02 8.34
CA THR A 193 12.13 5.14 8.08
C THR A 193 12.57 6.60 7.99
N ARG A 194 11.78 7.44 7.32
CA ARG A 194 12.07 8.88 7.17
C ARG A 194 11.86 9.66 8.47
N CYS A 195 10.84 9.32 9.24
CA CYS A 195 10.61 9.91 10.55
C CYS A 195 11.83 9.70 11.46
N GLN A 196 12.35 8.47 11.51
CA GLN A 196 13.57 8.15 12.25
C GLN A 196 14.78 8.98 11.78
N ALA A 197 14.99 9.10 10.46
CA ALA A 197 16.08 9.89 9.89
C ALA A 197 16.00 11.39 10.27
N TRP A 198 14.80 11.93 10.46
CA TRP A 198 14.57 13.32 10.82
C TRP A 198 14.39 13.57 12.33
N GLY A 199 14.52 12.54 13.18
CA GLY A 199 14.25 12.64 14.61
C GLY A 199 12.80 13.06 14.91
N VAL A 200 11.85 12.56 14.11
CA VAL A 200 10.41 12.68 14.32
C VAL A 200 9.91 11.31 14.76
N SER A 201 9.10 11.27 15.81
CA SER A 201 8.42 10.03 16.18
C SER A 201 7.29 9.75 15.19
N PRO A 202 7.27 8.59 14.51
CA PRO A 202 6.12 8.21 13.70
C PRO A 202 4.89 8.07 14.59
N SER A 203 3.69 8.24 14.00
CA SER A 203 2.45 7.98 14.73
C SER A 203 2.31 6.50 15.09
N GLU A 204 1.45 6.18 16.06
CA GLU A 204 1.15 4.79 16.42
C GLU A 204 0.59 4.02 15.21
N PHE A 205 -0.26 4.66 14.39
CA PHE A 205 -0.83 4.07 13.18
C PHE A 205 0.26 3.65 12.19
N ILE A 206 1.21 4.55 11.89
CA ILE A 206 2.34 4.26 10.99
C ILE A 206 3.22 3.18 11.59
N SER A 207 3.54 3.29 12.88
CA SER A 207 4.42 2.35 13.57
C SER A 207 3.85 0.92 13.54
N LYS A 208 2.54 0.76 13.73
CA LYS A 208 1.84 -0.53 13.64
C LYS A 208 1.95 -1.14 12.24
N HIS A 209 1.69 -0.37 11.18
CA HIS A 209 1.74 -0.88 9.79
C HIS A 209 3.17 -1.10 9.28
N ALA A 210 4.12 -0.28 9.74
CA ALA A 210 5.53 -0.40 9.39
C ALA A 210 6.22 -1.59 10.08
N SER A 211 5.61 -2.12 11.14
CA SER A 211 6.18 -3.21 11.93
C SER A 211 6.42 -4.48 11.09
N ASN A 212 7.48 -5.19 11.46
CA ASN A 212 7.79 -6.54 10.98
C ASN A 212 7.72 -7.56 12.13
N GLN A 213 7.21 -7.17 13.30
CA GLN A 213 7.09 -8.07 14.43
C GLN A 213 5.71 -8.72 14.44
N ARG A 214 5.69 -10.06 14.38
CA ARG A 214 4.49 -10.87 14.57
C ARG A 214 3.84 -10.55 15.93
N SER A 215 2.53 -10.37 15.94
CA SER A 215 1.73 -10.17 17.15
C SER A 215 0.68 -11.27 17.25
N GLU A 216 0.86 -12.21 18.18
CA GLU A 216 -0.11 -13.29 18.44
C GLU A 216 -1.50 -12.75 18.83
N GLU A 217 -1.53 -11.63 19.55
CA GLU A 217 -2.79 -10.97 19.90
C GLU A 217 -3.49 -10.45 18.65
N ASN A 218 -2.77 -9.80 17.74
CA ASN A 218 -3.35 -9.31 16.49
C ASN A 218 -3.82 -10.46 15.61
N LEU A 219 -3.07 -11.57 15.56
CA LEU A 219 -3.45 -12.77 14.81
C LEU A 219 -4.77 -13.32 15.33
N ASN A 220 -4.86 -13.52 16.65
CA ASN A 220 -6.07 -14.01 17.28
C ASN A 220 -7.26 -13.06 17.08
N VAL A 221 -7.06 -11.75 17.23
CA VAL A 221 -8.10 -10.74 16.98
C VAL A 221 -8.54 -10.76 15.51
N GLY A 222 -7.60 -10.82 14.57
CA GLY A 222 -7.86 -10.84 13.14
C GLY A 222 -8.66 -12.06 12.70
N ILE A 223 -8.34 -13.24 13.24
CA ILE A 223 -9.08 -14.48 12.97
C ILE A 223 -10.48 -14.43 13.60
N ASN A 224 -10.57 -14.09 14.89
CA ASN A 224 -11.84 -14.11 15.62
C ASN A 224 -12.85 -13.08 15.12
N LEU A 225 -12.40 -11.88 14.73
CA LEU A 225 -13.29 -10.87 14.13
C LEU A 225 -13.87 -11.36 12.80
N ARG A 226 -13.06 -11.98 11.93
CA ARG A 226 -13.55 -12.56 10.67
C ARG A 226 -14.53 -13.70 10.91
N LEU A 227 -14.22 -14.63 11.81
CA LEU A 227 -15.13 -15.71 12.21
C LEU A 227 -16.47 -15.17 12.72
N THR A 228 -16.43 -14.13 13.56
CA THR A 228 -17.65 -13.48 14.09
C THR A 228 -18.49 -12.87 12.97
N ARG A 229 -17.85 -12.28 11.96
CA ARG A 229 -18.54 -11.66 10.81
C ARG A 229 -19.07 -12.65 9.80
N LEU A 230 -18.50 -13.86 9.73
CA LEU A 230 -18.94 -14.88 8.79
C LEU A 230 -20.30 -15.52 9.16
N ASN A 231 -20.89 -15.27 10.33
CA ASN A 231 -22.14 -15.90 10.78
C ASN A 231 -22.13 -17.44 10.65
N ASP A 232 -23.13 -18.10 11.22
CA ASP A 232 -23.26 -19.57 11.12
C ASP A 232 -24.25 -19.93 10.00
N ILE A 233 -23.90 -19.56 8.77
CA ILE A 233 -24.66 -19.90 7.56
C ILE A 233 -23.84 -20.82 6.66
N GLU A 234 -24.50 -21.80 6.05
CA GLU A 234 -23.87 -22.88 5.27
C GLU A 234 -22.96 -22.34 4.14
N GLU A 235 -23.34 -21.23 3.50
CA GLU A 235 -22.56 -20.59 2.44
C GLU A 235 -21.17 -20.10 2.90
N ASN A 236 -21.01 -19.76 4.18
CA ASN A 236 -19.76 -19.24 4.74
C ASN A 236 -18.88 -20.33 5.37
N GLU A 237 -19.35 -21.57 5.44
CA GLU A 237 -18.63 -22.67 6.06
C GLU A 237 -17.22 -22.90 5.46
N PRO A 238 -17.02 -22.86 4.11
CA PRO A 238 -15.69 -23.00 3.54
C PRO A 238 -14.69 -21.92 4.00
N HIS A 239 -15.16 -20.69 4.24
CA HIS A 239 -14.33 -19.59 4.71
C HIS A 239 -14.00 -19.73 6.20
N ARG A 240 -14.95 -20.19 7.00
CA ARG A 240 -14.73 -20.50 8.42
C ARG A 240 -13.74 -21.64 8.60
N GLU A 241 -13.89 -22.72 7.82
CA GLU A 241 -12.93 -23.82 7.79
C GLU A 241 -11.52 -23.34 7.42
N ALA A 242 -11.39 -22.46 6.43
CA ALA A 242 -10.10 -21.90 6.04
C ALA A 242 -9.44 -21.08 7.16
N LEU A 243 -10.22 -20.28 7.91
CA LEU A 243 -9.73 -19.54 9.07
C LEU A 243 -9.32 -20.46 10.22
N HIS A 244 -10.08 -21.52 10.49
CA HIS A 244 -9.70 -22.52 11.50
C HIS A 244 -8.43 -23.28 11.11
N LYS A 245 -8.28 -23.64 9.84
CA LYS A 245 -7.04 -24.25 9.31
C LYS A 245 -5.86 -23.29 9.46
N LEU A 246 -6.03 -22.02 9.09
CA LEU A 246 -5.00 -21.00 9.27
C LEU A 246 -4.61 -20.89 10.76
N ALA A 247 -5.59 -20.77 11.66
CA ALA A 247 -5.36 -20.72 13.11
C ALA A 247 -4.57 -21.91 13.64
N SER A 248 -4.80 -23.11 13.10
CA SER A 248 -4.06 -24.32 13.51
C SER A 248 -2.64 -24.39 12.97
N ALA A 249 -2.34 -23.68 11.87
CA ALA A 249 -1.07 -23.75 11.15
C ALA A 249 -0.18 -22.51 11.35
N VAL A 250 -0.63 -21.46 12.06
CA VAL A 250 0.11 -20.18 12.20
C VAL A 250 1.54 -20.34 12.73
N ASN A 251 1.82 -21.36 13.55
CA ASN A 251 3.16 -21.60 14.10
C ASN A 251 4.12 -22.23 13.10
N ASP A 252 3.59 -22.85 12.04
CA ASP A 252 4.35 -23.56 11.01
C ASP A 252 4.51 -22.74 9.72
N LEU A 253 3.95 -21.53 9.68
CA LEU A 253 3.94 -20.64 8.52
C LEU A 253 4.79 -19.40 8.74
N GLU A 254 5.43 -18.93 7.68
CA GLU A 254 6.12 -17.64 7.64
C GLU A 254 5.12 -16.47 7.65
N ASP A 255 5.53 -15.30 8.14
CA ASP A 255 4.65 -14.14 8.26
C ASP A 255 4.02 -13.71 6.92
N SER A 256 4.78 -13.81 5.83
CA SER A 256 4.28 -13.51 4.49
C SER A 256 3.20 -14.49 4.04
N GLU A 257 3.36 -15.78 4.36
CA GLU A 257 2.38 -16.82 4.00
C GLU A 257 1.07 -16.62 4.77
N ILE A 258 1.15 -16.19 6.04
CA ILE A 258 -0.03 -15.87 6.85
C ILE A 258 -0.76 -14.65 6.25
N VAL A 259 -0.04 -13.61 5.84
CA VAL A 259 -0.62 -12.43 5.18
C VAL A 259 -1.33 -12.83 3.89
N ASP A 260 -0.68 -13.63 3.03
CA ASP A 260 -1.25 -14.05 1.76
C ASP A 260 -2.47 -14.94 1.95
N ALA A 261 -2.45 -15.81 2.97
CA ALA A 261 -3.61 -16.59 3.37
C ALA A 261 -4.79 -15.69 3.80
N PHE A 262 -4.55 -14.64 4.60
CA PHE A 262 -5.59 -13.66 4.94
C PHE A 262 -6.13 -12.96 3.71
N LYS A 263 -5.27 -12.47 2.80
CA LYS A 263 -5.71 -11.81 1.55
C LYS A 263 -6.62 -12.71 0.73
N GLU A 264 -6.25 -13.98 0.58
CA GLU A 264 -7.03 -14.93 -0.22
C GLU A 264 -8.36 -15.29 0.43
N ILE A 265 -8.37 -15.51 1.75
CA ILE A 265 -9.61 -15.75 2.52
C ILE A 265 -10.52 -14.53 2.42
N ASP A 266 -9.97 -13.33 2.62
CA ASP A 266 -10.72 -12.07 2.61
C ASP A 266 -11.34 -11.79 1.24
N ARG A 267 -10.59 -12.03 0.16
CA ARG A 267 -11.08 -11.89 -1.21
C ARG A 267 -12.24 -12.86 -1.50
N ARG A 268 -12.13 -14.12 -1.06
CA ARG A 268 -13.20 -15.11 -1.26
C ARG A 268 -14.44 -14.83 -0.41
N ALA A 269 -14.25 -14.32 0.80
CA ALA A 269 -15.32 -13.98 1.74
C ALA A 269 -15.91 -12.57 1.51
N GLY A 270 -15.33 -11.75 0.63
CA GLY A 270 -15.75 -10.37 0.39
C GLY A 270 -15.45 -9.43 1.57
N PHE A 271 -14.33 -9.62 2.25
CA PHE A 271 -13.79 -8.71 3.27
C PHE A 271 -12.77 -7.70 2.71
N ASP A 272 -12.29 -7.90 1.50
CA ASP A 272 -11.29 -7.06 0.82
C ASP A 272 -11.71 -5.59 0.66
N TYR A 273 -13.02 -5.31 0.62
CA TYR A 273 -13.59 -3.95 0.65
C TYR A 273 -14.13 -3.51 2.03
N LYS A 274 -13.90 -4.30 3.09
CA LYS A 274 -14.45 -4.10 4.45
C LYS A 274 -13.37 -3.99 5.54
N TYR A 275 -12.15 -3.59 5.21
CA TYR A 275 -11.09 -3.40 6.22
C TYR A 275 -11.33 -2.27 7.23
N THR A 276 -12.43 -1.54 7.11
CA THR A 276 -12.93 -0.65 8.17
C THR A 276 -13.62 -1.40 9.31
N GLN A 277 -13.99 -2.66 9.08
CA GLN A 277 -14.78 -3.50 10.00
C GLN A 277 -13.96 -4.66 10.59
N VAL A 278 -12.91 -5.07 9.90
CA VAL A 278 -11.93 -6.08 10.31
C VAL A 278 -10.53 -5.53 10.04
N PRO A 279 -9.51 -5.86 10.85
CA PRO A 279 -8.14 -5.43 10.58
C PRO A 279 -7.67 -5.99 9.24
N ASP A 280 -6.91 -5.20 8.48
CA ASP A 280 -6.35 -5.69 7.21
C ASP A 280 -5.35 -6.85 7.43
N PRO A 281 -4.94 -7.57 6.38
CA PRO A 281 -4.05 -8.72 6.52
C PRO A 281 -2.75 -8.39 7.26
N PHE A 282 -2.17 -7.22 7.03
CA PHE A 282 -0.93 -6.82 7.69
C PHE A 282 -1.16 -6.46 9.16
N GLN A 283 -2.23 -5.72 9.47
CA GLN A 283 -2.60 -5.43 10.85
C GLN A 283 -2.96 -6.68 11.65
N SER A 284 -3.44 -7.72 10.97
CA SER A 284 -3.78 -9.00 11.59
C SER A 284 -2.52 -9.79 11.95
N VAL A 285 -1.42 -9.66 11.20
CA VAL A 285 -0.18 -10.41 11.46
C VAL A 285 0.80 -9.62 12.32
N PHE A 286 1.00 -8.36 11.98
CA PHE A 286 2.03 -7.51 12.58
C PHE A 286 1.46 -6.60 13.65
N GLY A 287 2.26 -6.36 14.68
CA GLY A 287 1.97 -5.38 15.72
C GLY A 287 3.25 -4.77 16.25
N LEU A 288 3.12 -3.77 17.11
CA LEU A 288 4.25 -3.35 17.93
C LEU A 288 4.49 -4.42 18.98
N ALA A 289 5.77 -4.68 19.31
CA ALA A 289 6.07 -5.39 20.54
C ALA A 289 5.26 -4.72 21.64
N LYS A 290 4.33 -5.45 22.24
CA LYS A 290 3.90 -5.09 23.57
C LYS A 290 5.09 -5.43 24.45
N GLU A 291 6.05 -4.51 24.55
CA GLU A 291 6.82 -4.43 25.78
C GLU A 291 5.77 -4.39 26.88
N ALA A 292 5.76 -5.40 27.75
CA ALA A 292 4.84 -5.42 28.86
C ALA A 292 5.10 -4.16 29.66
N GLY A 293 4.32 -3.10 29.39
CA GLY A 293 4.54 -1.80 29.96
C GLY A 293 4.56 -1.97 31.47
N PHE A 294 5.69 -1.64 32.08
CA PHE A 294 5.88 -1.82 33.51
C PHE A 294 4.64 -1.27 34.23
N THR A 295 4.02 -2.11 35.06
CA THR A 295 2.88 -1.69 35.86
C THR A 295 3.10 -2.20 37.26
N PHE A 296 3.19 -1.29 38.20
CA PHE A 296 3.22 -1.59 39.63
C PHE A 296 1.84 -1.35 40.22
N LEU A 297 1.36 -2.32 41.02
CA LEU A 297 0.09 -2.25 41.73
C LEU A 297 0.29 -2.70 43.17
N HIS A 298 -0.09 -1.85 44.12
CA HIS A 298 -0.09 -2.17 45.55
C HIS A 298 -1.28 -1.52 46.26
N GLY A 299 -2.30 -2.32 46.58
CA GLY A 299 -3.57 -1.80 47.09
C GLY A 299 -4.23 -0.89 46.05
N ASN A 300 -4.47 0.38 46.42
CA ASN A 300 -5.03 1.39 45.52
C ASN A 300 -3.96 2.21 44.78
N ASP A 301 -2.68 2.04 45.13
CA ASP A 301 -1.58 2.72 44.48
C ASP A 301 -1.20 1.96 43.19
N ARG A 302 -1.29 2.62 42.04
CA ARG A 302 -0.89 2.11 40.71
C ARG A 302 0.03 3.10 40.04
N VAL A 303 1.07 2.62 39.37
CA VAL A 303 1.88 3.44 38.45
C VAL A 303 2.33 2.63 37.25
N THR A 304 2.34 3.25 36.07
CA THR A 304 2.87 2.66 34.83
C THR A 304 4.28 3.19 34.53
N GLY A 305 5.04 2.49 33.68
CA GLY A 305 6.35 2.93 33.21
C GLY A 305 6.30 4.33 32.60
N ASP A 306 5.27 4.63 31.81
CA ASP A 306 5.07 5.97 31.22
C ASP A 306 4.93 7.06 32.27
N GLN A 307 4.15 6.80 33.33
CA GLN A 307 3.97 7.76 34.42
C GLN A 307 5.29 8.00 35.18
N LEU A 308 6.12 6.97 35.35
CA LEU A 308 7.47 7.11 35.92
C LEU A 308 8.39 7.90 34.99
N GLY A 309 8.30 7.70 33.68
CA GLY A 309 9.02 8.49 32.68
C GLY A 309 8.65 9.98 32.72
N ILE A 310 7.35 10.29 32.80
CA ILE A 310 6.86 11.67 32.96
C ILE A 310 7.38 12.27 34.28
N LEU A 311 7.35 11.51 35.38
CA LEU A 311 7.89 11.97 36.67
C LEU A 311 9.40 12.25 36.60
N ALA A 312 10.17 11.40 35.92
CA ALA A 312 11.61 11.55 35.72
C ALA A 312 12.00 12.85 34.98
N GLU A 313 11.16 13.32 34.06
CA GLU A 313 11.36 14.61 33.38
C GLU A 313 11.00 15.84 34.23
N ASN A 314 10.46 15.64 35.44
CA ASN A 314 10.07 16.70 36.37
C ASN A 314 10.94 16.73 37.65
N PRO A 315 12.25 17.05 37.53
CA PRO A 315 13.20 16.93 38.63
C PRO A 315 12.87 17.82 39.83
N THR A 316 12.18 18.95 39.63
CA THR A 316 11.78 19.86 40.72
C THR A 316 10.90 19.18 41.76
N VAL A 317 10.00 18.28 41.32
CA VAL A 317 9.10 17.55 42.23
C VAL A 317 9.87 16.49 43.03
N LEU A 318 10.86 15.85 42.39
CA LEU A 318 11.69 14.83 43.01
C LEU A 318 12.71 15.41 44.00
N LYS A 319 13.32 16.57 43.70
CA LYS A 319 14.33 17.23 44.55
C LYS A 319 13.82 17.62 45.94
N ASN A 320 12.50 17.73 46.14
CA ASN A 320 11.92 18.03 47.45
C ASN A 320 11.99 16.83 48.42
N ASN A 321 12.09 15.61 47.91
CA ASN A 321 12.01 14.38 48.72
C ASN A 321 13.25 13.48 48.56
N PHE A 322 14.07 13.70 47.53
CA PHE A 322 15.18 12.82 47.18
C PHE A 322 16.49 13.60 46.91
N THR A 323 17.62 12.92 47.08
CA THR A 323 18.96 13.50 46.81
C THR A 323 19.18 13.73 45.32
N GLU A 324 20.07 14.65 44.95
CA GLU A 324 20.40 14.92 43.55
C GLU A 324 20.95 13.68 42.82
N GLU A 325 21.71 12.85 43.53
CA GLU A 325 22.23 11.57 43.02
C GLU A 325 21.09 10.62 42.62
N PHE A 326 20.06 10.50 43.47
CA PHE A 326 18.87 9.71 43.15
C PHE A 326 18.12 10.28 41.95
N VAL A 327 17.87 11.60 41.93
CA VAL A 327 17.14 12.23 40.81
C VAL A 327 17.86 12.03 39.49
N SER A 328 19.20 12.11 39.49
CA SER A 328 20.03 11.85 38.32
C SER A 328 19.89 10.39 37.85
N ALA A 329 20.02 9.43 38.77
CA ALA A 329 19.90 8.00 38.45
C ALA A 329 18.49 7.64 37.97
N PHE A 330 17.46 8.14 38.66
CA PHE A 330 16.05 7.92 38.32
C PHE A 330 15.70 8.53 36.96
N LYS A 331 16.32 9.66 36.58
CA LYS A 331 16.13 10.25 35.26
C LYS A 331 16.68 9.36 34.13
N SER A 332 17.78 8.64 34.39
CA SER A 332 18.40 7.77 33.38
C SER A 332 17.64 6.46 33.18
N ASP A 333 17.14 5.85 34.26
CA ASP A 333 16.39 4.58 34.19
C ASP A 333 15.27 4.54 35.25
N PRO A 334 14.12 5.20 35.00
CA PRO A 334 13.09 5.38 36.02
C PRO A 334 12.46 4.07 36.48
N VAL A 335 12.34 3.07 35.59
CA VAL A 335 11.69 1.79 35.90
C VAL A 335 12.62 0.93 36.76
N THR A 336 13.86 0.70 36.34
CA THR A 336 14.80 -0.15 37.11
C THR A 336 15.09 0.47 38.48
N ILE A 337 15.28 1.81 38.54
CA ILE A 337 15.48 2.49 39.81
C ILE A 337 14.23 2.36 40.67
N PHE A 338 13.02 2.57 40.13
CA PHE A 338 11.78 2.36 40.89
C PHE A 338 11.69 0.94 41.45
N GLU A 339 11.95 -0.08 40.64
CA GLU A 339 11.91 -1.49 41.06
C GLU A 339 12.91 -1.82 42.17
N SER A 340 14.06 -1.15 42.19
CA SER A 340 15.08 -1.33 43.23
C SER A 340 14.69 -0.74 44.60
N LEU A 341 13.68 0.14 44.65
CA LEU A 341 13.32 0.85 45.88
C LEU A 341 12.55 -0.03 46.88
N PRO A 342 12.74 0.21 48.19
CA PRO A 342 11.84 -0.29 49.22
C PRO A 342 10.39 0.15 48.99
N LEU A 343 9.44 -0.71 49.37
CA LEU A 343 8.02 -0.47 49.18
C LEU A 343 7.53 0.92 49.65
N PRO A 344 7.92 1.46 50.82
CA PRO A 344 7.47 2.79 51.24
C PRO A 344 7.85 3.90 50.24
N GLN A 345 9.03 3.82 49.63
CA GLN A 345 9.50 4.81 48.65
C GLN A 345 8.80 4.63 47.30
N LYS A 346 8.52 3.38 46.89
CA LYS A 346 7.68 3.09 45.72
C LYS A 346 6.29 3.73 45.85
N LEU A 347 5.66 3.61 47.02
CA LEU A 347 4.33 4.21 47.27
C LEU A 347 4.35 5.74 47.22
N VAL A 348 5.41 6.38 47.73
CA VAL A 348 5.59 7.83 47.61
C VAL A 348 5.68 8.23 46.14
N LEU A 349 6.56 7.60 45.36
CA LEU A 349 6.71 7.89 43.93
C LEU A 349 5.42 7.60 43.14
N CYS A 350 4.68 6.53 43.48
CA CYS A 350 3.37 6.22 42.91
C CYS A 350 2.41 7.40 43.03
N ARG A 351 2.28 7.96 44.24
CA ARG A 351 1.35 9.07 44.51
C ARG A 351 1.77 10.34 43.81
N VAL A 352 3.07 10.65 43.84
CA VAL A 352 3.64 11.81 43.15
C VAL A 352 3.44 11.71 41.63
N ALA A 353 3.67 10.53 41.03
CA ALA A 353 3.45 10.30 39.60
C ALA A 353 1.97 10.47 39.21
N ASN A 354 1.05 9.99 40.06
CA ASN A 354 -0.38 10.12 39.82
C ASN A 354 -0.86 11.58 39.95
N ASP A 355 -0.33 12.36 40.90
CA ASP A 355 -0.68 13.77 41.06
C ASP A 355 -0.30 14.59 39.80
N ILE A 356 0.88 14.36 39.23
CA ILE A 356 1.33 15.03 37.98
C ILE A 356 0.44 14.65 36.79
N GLY A 357 0.01 13.38 36.70
CA GLY A 357 -0.88 12.92 35.63
C GLY A 357 -2.23 13.65 35.63
N THR A 358 -2.75 13.99 36.81
CA THR A 358 -4.04 14.70 36.94
C THR A 358 -3.94 16.21 36.64
N SER A 359 -2.81 16.86 36.92
CA SER A 359 -2.67 18.31 36.72
C SER A 359 -2.60 18.70 35.24
N ASN A 360 -2.13 17.82 34.36
CA ASN A 360 -2.02 18.08 32.92
C ASN A 360 -3.31 17.78 32.13
N ALA A 361 -4.32 17.17 32.75
CA ALA A 361 -5.56 16.77 32.08
C ALA A 361 -6.68 17.83 32.13
N THR A 362 -6.43 18.99 32.74
CA THR A 362 -7.39 20.12 32.75
C THR A 362 -6.88 21.24 31.84
N PRO A 363 -7.27 21.27 30.55
CA PRO A 363 -7.08 22.47 29.74
C PRO A 363 -8.05 23.55 30.25
N ALA A 364 -7.51 24.75 30.50
CA ALA A 364 -8.29 25.93 30.87
C ALA A 364 -9.24 26.38 29.76
#